data_AF-X1MCT4-F1
#
_entry.id   AF-X1MCT4-F1
#
_cell.length_a   1.000
_cell.length_b   1.000
_cell.length_c   1.000
_cell.angle_alpha   90.00
_cell.angle_beta   90.00
_cell.angle_gamma   90.00
#
_symmetry.space_group_name_H-M   'P 1'
#
loop_
_entity.id
_entity.type
_entity.pdbx_description
1 polymer ?
#
loop_
_entity_poly.entity_id
_entity_poly.type
_entity_poly.pdbx_seq_one_letter_code
_entity_poly.pdbx_strand_id
1 'polypeptide(L)'
;MSESDEILRLLQSEPRLTSGNLQIIACAGSGKTDFVSTRIAFLVSEHQVKPENIVAFTFTERAAEELKFRIRSKIRQLVGHQPDIGDLYVGTIHSFCFELLKEFVPGYRGFDVLDEGKRYSFINSIRNELGYHDLEEWLISSVRI
;
A
#
# COMPACT_ATOMS: atom_id res chain seq x y z
N MET A 1 -21.91 21.60 10.54
CA MET A 1 -20.62 21.07 11.02
C MET A 1 -20.30 19.89 10.13
N SER A 2 -19.12 19.82 9.51
CA SER A 2 -18.80 18.71 8.61
C SER A 2 -18.41 17.47 9.42
N GLU A 3 -18.64 16.28 8.87
CA GLU A 3 -18.24 15.00 9.50
C GLU A 3 -16.72 14.96 9.81
N SER A 4 -15.91 15.64 8.99
CA SER A 4 -14.47 15.80 9.22
C SER A 4 -14.15 16.67 10.46
N ASP A 5 -14.98 17.66 10.79
CA ASP A 5 -14.79 18.48 12.00
C ASP A 5 -15.05 17.68 13.28
N GLU A 6 -15.97 16.73 13.24
CA GLU A 6 -16.26 15.84 14.38
C GLU A 6 -15.10 14.88 14.63
N ILE A 7 -14.53 14.30 13.57
CA ILE A 7 -13.35 13.42 13.68
C ILE A 7 -12.16 14.20 14.24
N LEU A 8 -11.92 15.44 13.78
CA LEU A 8 -10.83 16.27 14.29
C LEU A 8 -10.98 16.56 15.78
N ARG A 9 -12.18 16.94 16.22
CA ARG A 9 -12.46 17.16 17.65
C ARG A 9 -12.20 15.90 18.46
N LEU A 10 -12.63 14.76 17.95
CA LEU A 10 -12.42 13.47 18.60
C LEU A 10 -10.91 13.12 18.72
N LEU A 11 -10.13 13.35 17.66
CA LEU A 11 -8.68 13.15 17.67
C LEU A 11 -7.94 14.09 18.63
N GLN A 12 -8.45 15.31 18.81
CA GLN A 12 -7.92 16.29 19.76
C GLN A 12 -8.27 15.94 21.22
N SER A 13 -9.49 15.45 21.49
CA SER A 13 -9.95 15.16 22.84
C SER A 13 -9.50 13.80 23.38
N GLU A 14 -9.17 12.84 22.50
CA GLU A 14 -8.85 11.46 22.88
C GLU A 14 -7.41 11.07 22.46
N PRO A 15 -6.40 11.26 23.33
CA PRO A 15 -5.00 10.95 23.02
C PRO A 15 -4.74 9.49 22.61
N ARG A 16 -5.60 8.55 23.02
CA ARG A 16 -5.51 7.13 22.64
C ARG A 16 -5.78 6.90 21.15
N LEU A 17 -6.41 7.86 20.47
CA LEU A 17 -6.65 7.76 19.03
C LEU A 17 -5.46 8.21 18.21
N THR A 18 -4.55 9.00 18.78
CA THR A 18 -3.34 9.52 18.12
C THR A 18 -2.08 8.82 18.60
N SER A 19 -2.12 8.09 19.72
CA SER A 19 -1.00 7.33 20.28
C SER A 19 -1.36 5.85 20.52
N GLY A 20 -0.37 4.97 20.37
CA GLY A 20 -0.54 3.53 20.60
C GLY A 20 -1.29 2.78 19.48
N ASN A 21 -1.70 1.56 19.79
CA ASN A 21 -2.39 0.68 18.84
C ASN A 21 -3.90 0.96 18.84
N LEU A 22 -4.47 1.17 17.64
CA LEU A 22 -5.89 1.43 17.44
C LEU A 22 -6.48 0.43 16.43
N GLN A 23 -7.59 -0.21 16.80
CA GLN A 23 -8.37 -1.05 15.90
C GLN A 23 -9.74 -0.39 15.64
N ILE A 24 -10.08 -0.20 14.36
CA ILE A 24 -11.35 0.41 13.95
C ILE A 24 -12.24 -0.70 13.38
N ILE A 25 -13.31 -1.05 14.11
CA ILE A 25 -14.31 -2.03 13.69
C ILE A 25 -15.58 -1.28 13.33
N ALA A 26 -16.01 -1.35 12.06
CA ALA A 26 -17.23 -0.69 11.62
C ALA A 26 -17.79 -1.30 10.32
N CYS A 27 -19.09 -1.09 10.07
CA CYS A 27 -19.79 -1.58 8.87
C CYS A 27 -19.25 -0.96 7.57
N ALA A 28 -19.52 -1.57 6.42
CA ALA A 28 -19.21 -0.94 5.13
C ALA A 28 -19.86 0.46 5.02
N GLY A 29 -19.17 1.41 4.40
CA GLY A 29 -19.68 2.78 4.25
C GLY A 29 -19.63 3.66 5.51
N SER A 30 -19.18 3.16 6.65
CA SER A 30 -19.14 3.89 7.93
C SER A 30 -18.01 4.93 8.08
N GLY A 31 -17.39 5.37 6.99
CA GLY A 31 -16.31 6.36 7.05
C GLY A 31 -14.94 5.88 7.57
N LYS A 32 -14.64 4.56 7.62
CA LYS A 32 -13.33 4.05 8.08
C LYS A 32 -12.14 4.72 7.38
N THR A 33 -12.19 4.79 6.05
CA THR A 33 -11.16 5.43 5.24
C THR A 33 -11.07 6.94 5.52
N ASP A 34 -12.20 7.58 5.81
CA ASP A 34 -12.23 9.00 6.16
C ASP A 34 -11.58 9.25 7.53
N PHE A 35 -11.87 8.41 8.51
CA PHE A 35 -11.20 8.45 9.82
C PHE A 35 -9.69 8.26 9.69
N VAL A 36 -9.24 7.23 8.96
CA VAL A 36 -7.81 6.95 8.78
C VAL A 36 -7.10 8.12 8.08
N SER A 37 -7.67 8.65 7.00
CA SER A 37 -7.08 9.79 6.29
C SER A 37 -7.07 11.07 7.12
N THR A 38 -8.10 11.32 7.93
CA THR A 38 -8.16 12.46 8.86
C THR A 38 -7.14 12.32 9.98
N ARG A 39 -6.99 11.11 10.54
CA ARG A 39 -5.98 10.82 11.57
C ARG A 39 -4.56 11.07 11.05
N ILE A 40 -4.24 10.58 9.86
CA ILE A 40 -2.92 10.83 9.25
C ILE A 40 -2.72 12.33 9.01
N ALA A 41 -3.72 13.00 8.44
CA ALA A 41 -3.64 14.43 8.18
C ALA A 41 -3.46 15.25 9.47
N PHE A 42 -4.13 14.87 10.55
CA PHE A 42 -3.99 15.49 11.87
C PHE A 42 -2.57 15.31 12.43
N LEU A 43 -2.04 14.07 12.44
CA LEU A 43 -0.69 13.78 12.96
C LEU A 43 0.41 14.55 12.22
N VAL A 44 0.26 14.73 10.91
CA VAL A 44 1.19 15.52 10.09
C VAL A 44 1.02 17.02 10.34
N SER A 45 -0.23 17.52 10.35
CA SER A 45 -0.52 18.96 10.47
C SER A 45 -0.16 19.54 11.83
N GLU A 46 -0.37 18.78 12.91
CA GLU A 46 -0.02 19.21 14.28
C GLU A 46 1.48 19.02 14.60
N HIS A 47 2.31 18.70 13.60
CA HIS A 47 3.74 18.40 13.74
C HIS A 47 4.07 17.31 14.77
N GLN A 48 3.12 16.41 15.05
CA GLN A 48 3.30 15.30 15.99
C GLN A 48 4.16 14.19 15.37
N VAL A 49 4.06 14.00 14.06
CA VAL A 49 4.80 12.96 13.33
C VAL A 49 5.27 13.51 11.99
N LYS A 50 6.56 13.33 11.69
CA LYS A 50 7.10 13.66 10.36
C LYS A 50 6.52 12.72 9.29
N PRO A 51 6.23 13.21 8.07
CA PRO A 51 5.74 12.39 6.95
C PRO A 51 6.54 11.10 6.73
N GLU A 52 7.87 11.18 6.77
CA GLU A 52 8.83 10.06 6.61
C GLU A 52 8.64 8.92 7.63
N ASN A 53 7.98 9.18 8.77
CA ASN A 53 7.72 8.19 9.81
C ASN A 53 6.33 7.56 9.71
N ILE A 54 5.57 7.85 8.64
CA ILE A 54 4.22 7.31 8.43
C ILE A 54 4.22 6.34 7.25
N VAL A 55 3.84 5.10 7.55
CA VAL A 55 3.56 4.05 6.55
C VAL A 55 2.07 3.73 6.57
N ALA A 56 1.40 3.94 5.45
CA ALA A 56 0.01 3.55 5.24
C ALA A 56 -0.07 2.61 4.04
N PHE A 57 -0.61 1.40 4.22
CA PHE A 57 -0.81 0.48 3.11
C PHE A 57 -2.25 -0.02 3.00
N THR A 58 -2.63 -0.41 1.78
CA THR A 58 -3.92 -1.03 1.47
C THR A 58 -3.71 -2.31 0.65
N PHE A 59 -4.80 -3.00 0.31
CA PHE A 59 -4.74 -4.22 -0.51
C PHE A 59 -4.62 -3.96 -2.01
N THR A 60 -5.00 -2.77 -2.50
CA THR A 60 -5.01 -2.47 -3.94
C THR A 60 -4.38 -1.10 -4.23
N GLU A 61 -3.72 -0.97 -5.36
CA GLU A 61 -3.11 0.31 -5.77
C GLU A 61 -4.15 1.43 -5.86
N ARG A 62 -5.35 1.13 -6.39
CA ARG A 62 -6.47 2.10 -6.45
C ARG A 62 -6.89 2.61 -5.07
N ALA A 63 -6.96 1.74 -4.06
CA ALA A 63 -7.31 2.16 -2.70
C ALA A 63 -6.18 3.00 -2.07
N ALA A 64 -4.92 2.68 -2.35
CA ALA A 64 -3.78 3.47 -1.92
C ALA A 64 -3.78 4.87 -2.56
N GLU A 65 -4.03 4.97 -3.86
CA GLU A 65 -4.15 6.26 -4.58
C GLU A 65 -5.28 7.11 -4.00
N GLU A 66 -6.45 6.52 -3.77
CA GLU A 66 -7.59 7.20 -3.15
C GLU A 66 -7.24 7.70 -1.74
N LEU A 67 -6.61 6.86 -0.92
CA LEU A 67 -6.16 7.23 0.43
C LEU A 67 -5.15 8.39 0.38
N LYS A 68 -4.19 8.34 -0.54
CA LYS A 68 -3.17 9.38 -0.74
C LYS A 68 -3.82 10.72 -1.15
N PHE A 69 -4.80 10.69 -2.03
CA PHE A 69 -5.56 11.87 -2.43
C PHE A 69 -6.34 12.48 -1.26
N ARG A 70 -7.01 11.64 -0.45
CA ARG A 70 -7.75 12.08 0.75
C ARG A 70 -6.83 12.73 1.78
N ILE A 71 -5.68 12.11 2.06
CA ILE A 71 -4.67 12.66 2.99
C ILE A 71 -4.20 14.04 2.52
N ARG A 72 -3.80 14.19 1.25
CA ARG A 72 -3.37 15.48 0.68
C ARG A 72 -4.44 16.56 0.82
N SER A 73 -5.68 16.20 0.48
CA SER A 73 -6.81 17.12 0.53
C SER A 73 -7.08 17.60 1.95
N LYS A 74 -7.05 16.69 2.94
CA LYS A 74 -7.28 17.02 4.35
C LYS A 74 -6.14 17.83 4.95
N ILE A 75 -4.88 17.51 4.67
CA ILE A 75 -3.76 18.34 5.15
C ILE A 75 -3.86 19.74 4.57
N ARG A 76 -4.16 19.87 3.26
CA ARG A 76 -4.35 21.19 2.63
C ARG A 76 -5.45 22.01 3.31
N GLN A 77 -6.54 21.36 3.73
CA GLN A 77 -7.62 22.02 4.49
C GLN A 77 -7.15 22.49 5.88
N LEU A 78 -6.27 21.72 6.54
CA LEU A 78 -5.76 22.03 7.88
C LEU A 78 -4.69 23.11 7.89
N VAL A 79 -3.71 23.05 6.97
CA VAL A 79 -2.55 23.98 6.96
C VAL A 79 -2.70 25.16 6.01
N GLY A 80 -3.70 25.15 5.13
CA GLY A 80 -4.00 26.25 4.19
C GLY A 80 -3.05 26.38 2.99
N HIS A 81 -2.02 25.53 2.88
CA HIS A 81 -1.10 25.48 1.75
C HIS A 81 -0.91 24.05 1.21
N GLN A 82 -0.20 23.91 0.09
CA GLN A 82 0.13 22.60 -0.45
C GLN A 82 1.05 21.85 0.54
N PRO A 83 0.70 20.63 0.97
CA PRO A 83 1.47 19.93 1.97
C PRO A 83 2.67 19.22 1.36
N ASP A 84 3.81 19.27 2.05
CA ASP A 84 4.96 18.43 1.73
C ASP A 84 4.75 17.05 2.35
N ILE A 85 4.31 16.11 1.52
CA ILE A 85 4.11 14.70 1.92
C ILE A 85 4.90 13.75 1.02
N GLY A 86 6.00 14.23 0.42
CA GLY A 86 6.82 13.43 -0.47
C GLY A 86 7.28 12.12 0.17
N ASP A 87 7.67 12.21 1.45
CA ASP A 87 8.25 11.10 2.20
C ASP A 87 7.21 10.22 2.92
N LEU A 88 5.92 10.56 2.84
CA LEU A 88 4.85 9.74 3.41
C LEU A 88 4.56 8.54 2.51
N TYR A 89 4.79 7.33 3.02
CA TYR A 89 4.49 6.12 2.28
C TYR A 89 2.98 5.83 2.25
N VAL A 90 2.39 5.85 1.05
CA VAL A 90 1.03 5.33 0.78
C VAL A 90 1.07 4.40 -0.42
N GLY A 91 0.82 3.11 -0.20
CA GLY A 91 0.92 2.10 -1.25
C GLY A 91 0.20 0.79 -0.89
N THR A 92 0.63 -0.30 -1.52
CA THR A 92 0.22 -1.65 -1.12
C THR A 92 1.23 -2.28 -0.18
N ILE A 93 0.79 -3.28 0.60
CA ILE A 93 1.71 -4.02 1.47
C ILE A 93 2.85 -4.67 0.69
N HIS A 94 2.58 -5.16 -0.52
CA HIS A 94 3.60 -5.77 -1.38
C HIS A 94 4.64 -4.75 -1.85
N SER A 95 4.20 -3.58 -2.29
CA SER A 95 5.10 -2.49 -2.70
C SER A 95 5.98 -2.04 -1.54
N PHE A 96 5.42 -1.95 -0.32
CA PHE A 96 6.18 -1.59 0.88
C PHE A 96 7.27 -2.62 1.21
N CYS A 97 6.88 -3.90 1.25
CA CYS A 97 7.84 -4.98 1.48
C CYS A 97 8.94 -5.04 0.41
N PHE A 98 8.60 -4.74 -0.85
CA PHE A 98 9.56 -4.71 -1.95
C PHE A 98 10.56 -3.55 -1.83
N GLU A 99 10.12 -2.36 -1.42
CA GLU A 99 11.01 -1.24 -1.10
C GLU A 99 11.98 -1.61 0.04
N LEU A 100 11.47 -2.20 1.12
CA LEU A 100 12.31 -2.67 2.23
C LEU A 100 13.34 -3.71 1.77
N LEU A 101 12.97 -4.64 0.89
CA LEU A 101 13.91 -5.62 0.36
C LEU A 101 15.04 -4.95 -0.45
N LYS A 102 14.69 -3.99 -1.32
CA LYS A 102 15.70 -3.25 -2.11
C LYS A 102 16.61 -2.40 -1.22
N GLU A 103 16.06 -1.79 -0.18
CA GLU A 103 16.81 -0.92 0.71
C GLU A 103 17.78 -1.73 1.60
N PHE A 104 17.24 -2.72 2.33
CA PHE A 104 17.95 -3.39 3.42
C PHE A 104 18.63 -4.70 3.01
N VAL A 105 18.30 -5.27 1.86
CA VAL A 105 18.91 -6.53 1.39
C VAL A 105 19.65 -6.28 0.07
N PRO A 106 20.98 -6.02 0.10
CA PRO A 106 21.75 -5.63 -1.10
C PRO A 106 21.58 -6.56 -2.30
N GLY A 107 21.40 -7.87 -2.04
CA GLY A 107 21.14 -8.88 -3.06
C GLY A 107 19.90 -8.62 -3.90
N TYR A 108 18.90 -7.89 -3.40
CA TYR A 108 17.64 -7.62 -4.10
C TYR A 108 17.60 -6.28 -4.85
N ARG A 109 18.63 -5.43 -4.75
CA ARG A 109 18.64 -4.10 -5.41
C ARG A 109 18.47 -4.15 -6.93
N GLY A 110 19.05 -5.16 -7.56
CA GLY A 110 18.97 -5.37 -9.01
C GLY A 110 17.79 -6.22 -9.46
N PHE A 111 16.90 -6.62 -8.54
CA PHE A 111 15.75 -7.46 -8.86
C PHE A 111 14.50 -6.61 -9.05
N ASP A 112 13.65 -7.03 -9.98
CA ASP A 112 12.31 -6.47 -10.19
C ASP A 112 11.25 -7.54 -10.09
N VAL A 113 10.02 -7.10 -9.80
CA VAL A 113 8.86 -7.98 -9.80
C VAL A 113 8.61 -8.47 -11.22
N LEU A 114 8.49 -9.79 -11.38
CA LEU A 114 8.08 -10.40 -12.64
C LEU A 114 6.57 -10.20 -12.80
N ASP A 115 6.19 -9.33 -13.72
CA ASP A 115 4.83 -9.27 -14.24
C ASP A 115 4.47 -10.56 -15.00
N GLU A 116 3.21 -10.69 -15.40
CA GLU A 116 2.69 -11.89 -16.05
C GLU A 116 3.42 -12.23 -17.36
N GLY A 117 3.77 -11.21 -18.15
CA GLY A 117 4.49 -11.40 -19.42
C GLY A 117 5.95 -11.81 -19.22
N LYS A 118 6.64 -11.16 -18.26
CA LYS A 118 8.00 -11.53 -17.86
C LYS A 118 8.04 -12.93 -17.25
N ARG A 119 7.03 -13.30 -16.45
CA ARG A 119 6.90 -14.64 -15.88
C ARG A 119 6.75 -15.69 -16.99
N TYR A 120 5.87 -15.44 -17.97
CA TYR A 120 5.70 -16.33 -19.11
C TYR A 120 7.01 -16.50 -19.90
N SER A 121 7.68 -15.38 -20.19
CA SER A 121 8.96 -15.38 -20.92
C SER A 121 10.06 -16.12 -20.15
N PHE A 122 10.11 -15.93 -18.84
CA PHE A 122 11.05 -16.63 -17.95
C PHE A 122 10.79 -18.14 -17.93
N ILE A 123 9.55 -18.57 -17.75
CA ILE A 123 9.19 -19.99 -17.80
C ILE A 123 9.57 -20.59 -19.15
N ASN A 124 9.30 -19.89 -20.25
CA ASN A 124 9.67 -20.36 -21.59
C ASN A 124 11.18 -20.45 -21.79
N SER A 125 11.98 -19.57 -21.20
CA SER A 125 13.44 -19.61 -21.34
C SER A 125 14.06 -20.81 -20.62
N ILE A 126 13.44 -21.29 -19.54
CA ILE A 126 13.89 -22.47 -18.77
C ILE A 126 13.11 -23.75 -19.12
N ARG A 127 12.21 -23.69 -20.10
CA ARG A 127 11.28 -24.77 -20.45
C ARG A 127 11.97 -26.11 -20.72
N ASN A 128 13.11 -26.08 -21.42
CA ASN A 128 13.87 -27.29 -21.75
C ASN A 128 14.53 -27.89 -20.50
N GLU A 129 15.02 -27.06 -19.58
CA GLU A 129 15.60 -27.50 -18.30
C GLU A 129 14.54 -28.10 -17.37
N LEU A 130 13.29 -27.64 -17.50
CA LEU A 130 12.14 -28.17 -16.77
C LEU A 130 11.60 -29.50 -17.33
N GLY A 131 12.21 -30.07 -18.39
CA GLY A 131 11.77 -31.34 -18.98
C GLY A 131 10.44 -31.26 -19.71
N TYR A 132 10.02 -30.08 -20.17
CA TYR A 132 8.75 -29.91 -20.89
C TYR A 132 8.70 -30.72 -22.21
N HIS A 133 9.84 -30.96 -22.85
CA HIS A 133 9.91 -31.83 -24.02
C HIS A 133 9.43 -33.26 -23.69
N ASP A 134 9.88 -33.82 -22.56
CA ASP A 134 9.48 -35.15 -22.12
C ASP A 134 7.98 -35.20 -21.77
N LEU A 135 7.46 -34.13 -21.17
CA LEU A 135 6.03 -34.01 -20.86
C LEU A 135 5.17 -33.90 -22.13
N GLU A 136 5.62 -33.15 -23.14
CA GLU A 136 4.92 -32.98 -24.42
C GLU A 136 4.91 -34.29 -25.22
N GLU A 137 6.03 -35.01 -25.29
CA GLU A 137 6.09 -36.35 -25.87
C GLU A 137 5.19 -37.35 -25.12
N TRP A 138 5.17 -37.29 -23.79
CA TRP A 138 4.29 -38.11 -22.98
C TRP A 138 2.81 -37.81 -23.23
N LEU A 139 2.41 -36.54 -23.28
CA LEU A 139 1.01 -36.15 -23.57
C LEU A 139 0.58 -36.60 -24.97
N ILE A 140 1.41 -36.40 -25.98
CA ILE A 140 1.11 -36.79 -27.37
C ILE A 140 1.01 -38.32 -27.49
N SER A 141 1.87 -39.07 -26.80
CA SER A 141 1.83 -40.53 -26.80
C SER A 141 0.66 -41.11 -25.99
N SER A 142 0.21 -40.42 -24.94
CA SER A 142 -0.86 -40.86 -24.04
C SER A 142 -2.27 -40.51 -24.51
N VAL A 143 -2.44 -39.58 -25.47
CA VAL A 143 -3.75 -39.12 -25.98
C VAL A 143 -4.10 -39.70 -27.37
N ARG A 144 -3.24 -40.55 -27.95
CA ARG A 144 -3.63 -41.38 -29.11
C ARG A 144 -4.59 -42.50 -28.67
N ILE A 145 -5.89 -42.19 -28.69
CA ILE A 145 -6.97 -43.18 -28.89
C ILE A 145 -7.11 -43.43 -30.39
#